data_AF-V4PER6-F1
#
_entry.id   AF-V4PER6-F1
#
_cell.length_a   1.000
_cell.length_b   1.000
_cell.length_c   1.000
_cell.angle_alpha   90.00
_cell.angle_beta   90.00
_cell.angle_gamma   90.00
#
_symmetry.space_group_name_H-M   'P 1'
#
loop_
_entity.id
_entity.type
_entity.pdbx_description
1 polymer ?
#
loop_
_entity_poly.entity_id
_entity_poly.type
_entity_poly.pdbx_seq_one_letter_code
_entity_poly.pdbx_strand_id
1 'polypeptide(L)'
;MPAVTTPFPLTTLRRQAVFYGLLFAGTGASLPFMPLWLKVHGMSAGQIGAILALPLLLRAFSGPVSGLWADNFRLYRTPIIGLALCGGCFYALMSLGDLFPTARFPIYLGLFALAFSCMTSIAPLIDSMTMQLSMKEEFT
;
A
#
# COMPACT_ATOMS: atom_id res chain seq x y z
N MET A 1 29.01 -1.80 14.12
CA MET A 1 28.31 -1.39 12.88
C MET A 1 28.43 0.13 12.78
N PRO A 2 28.71 0.72 11.61
CA PRO A 2 28.75 2.17 11.47
C PRO A 2 27.39 2.76 11.87
N ALA A 3 27.39 3.86 12.61
CA ALA A 3 26.17 4.55 13.01
C ALA A 3 25.43 5.00 11.75
N VAL A 4 24.25 4.45 11.50
CA VAL A 4 23.39 4.89 10.41
C VAL A 4 22.89 6.28 10.79
N THR A 5 23.47 7.31 10.19
CA THR A 5 23.00 8.69 10.32
C THR A 5 21.65 8.79 9.60
N THR A 6 20.58 8.67 10.37
CA THR A 6 19.24 8.93 9.85
C THR A 6 18.98 10.44 9.89
N PRO A 7 18.43 11.05 8.83
CA PRO A 7 18.19 12.49 8.77
C PRO A 7 17.16 12.96 9.82
N PHE A 8 16.39 12.03 10.39
CA PHE A 8 15.45 12.27 11.47
C PHE A 8 15.86 11.43 12.69
N PRO A 9 16.13 12.03 13.86
CA PRO A 9 16.52 11.31 15.08
C PRO A 9 15.30 10.64 15.73
N LEU A 10 14.66 9.72 15.00
CA LEU A 10 13.54 8.94 15.49
C LEU A 10 14.02 7.54 15.91
N THR A 11 13.61 7.10 17.09
CA THR A 11 13.80 5.71 17.52
C THR A 11 13.09 4.75 16.55
N THR A 12 13.51 3.49 16.51
CA THR A 12 12.88 2.46 15.66
C THR A 12 11.37 2.35 15.93
N LEU A 13 10.98 2.42 17.21
CA LEU A 13 9.57 2.39 17.63
C LEU A 13 8.78 3.59 17.08
N ARG A 14 9.30 4.82 17.19
CA ARG A 14 8.63 6.01 16.67
C ARG A 14 8.51 5.98 15.14
N ARG A 15 9.54 5.51 14.44
CA ARG A 15 9.49 5.34 12.98
C ARG A 15 8.38 4.35 12.57
N GLN A 16 8.27 3.24 13.30
CA GLN A 16 7.24 2.23 13.05
C GLN A 16 5.83 2.80 13.29
N ALA A 17 5.63 3.49 14.41
CA ALA A 17 4.35 4.12 14.76
C ALA A 17 3.92 5.17 13.72
N VAL A 18 4.85 6.03 13.29
CA VAL A 18 4.58 7.03 12.24
C VAL A 18 4.23 6.35 10.92
N PHE A 19 4.98 5.33 10.52
CA PHE A 19 4.69 4.60 9.28
C PHE A 19 3.31 3.92 9.34
N TYR A 20 2.98 3.27 10.47
CA TYR A 20 1.67 2.65 10.69
C TYR A 20 0.55 3.70 10.59
N GLY A 21 0.70 4.83 11.28
CA GLY A 21 -0.25 5.94 11.24
C GLY A 21 -0.46 6.47 9.83
N LEU A 22 0.62 6.71 9.07
CA LEU A 22 0.53 7.19 7.69
C LEU A 22 -0.13 6.19 6.74
N LEU A 23 0.21 4.90 6.87
CA LEU A 23 -0.36 3.83 6.06
C LEU A 23 -1.89 3.77 6.22
N PHE A 24 -2.37 3.75 7.46
CA PHE A 24 -3.80 3.67 7.75
C PHE A 24 -4.53 5.00 7.52
N ALA A 25 -3.89 6.15 7.72
CA ALA A 25 -4.47 7.44 7.36
C ALA A 25 -4.71 7.54 5.85
N GLY A 26 -3.72 7.17 5.03
CA GLY A 26 -3.84 7.17 3.58
C GLY A 26 -4.90 6.19 3.08
N THR A 27 -4.85 4.94 3.56
CA THR A 27 -5.83 3.91 3.19
C THR A 27 -7.23 4.29 3.65
N GLY A 28 -7.37 4.76 4.89
CA GLY A 28 -8.64 5.19 5.50
C GLY A 28 -9.28 6.38 4.81
N ALA A 29 -8.49 7.33 4.31
CA ALA A 29 -8.98 8.41 3.47
C ALA A 29 -9.38 7.91 2.07
N SER A 30 -8.58 7.02 1.45
CA SER A 30 -8.88 6.55 0.09
C SER A 30 -10.21 5.79 -0.01
N LEU A 31 -10.53 4.91 0.94
CA LEU A 31 -11.68 4.01 0.86
C LEU A 31 -13.04 4.72 0.65
N PRO A 32 -13.44 5.71 1.46
CA PRO A 32 -14.73 6.39 1.30
C PRO A 32 -14.74 7.40 0.14
N PHE A 33 -13.60 8.00 -0.20
CA PHE A 33 -13.54 9.06 -1.22
C PHE A 33 -13.24 8.54 -2.63
N MET A 34 -12.68 7.34 -2.79
CA MET A 34 -12.37 6.76 -4.10
C MET A 34 -13.59 6.62 -5.03
N PRO A 35 -14.76 6.11 -4.58
CA PRO A 35 -15.93 6.00 -5.45
C PRO A 35 -16.40 7.38 -5.96
N LEU A 36 -16.34 8.40 -5.10
CA LEU A 36 -16.68 9.77 -5.45
C LEU A 36 -15.69 10.35 -6.46
N TRP A 37 -14.39 10.16 -6.22
CA TRP A 37 -13.33 10.60 -7.13
C TRP A 37 -13.52 9.98 -8.52
N LEU A 38 -13.71 8.66 -8.60
CA LEU A 38 -13.93 7.95 -9.87
C LEU A 38 -15.19 8.46 -10.60
N LYS A 39 -16.27 8.75 -9.86
CA LYS A 39 -17.51 9.31 -10.43
C LYS A 39 -17.27 10.68 -11.07
N VAL A 40 -16.54 11.57 -10.39
CA VAL A 40 -16.20 12.91 -10.93
C VAL A 40 -15.28 12.79 -12.15
N HIS A 41 -14.45 11.73 -12.23
CA HIS A 41 -13.60 11.44 -13.40
C HIS A 41 -14.31 10.63 -14.50
N GLY A 42 -15.65 10.57 -14.46
CA GLY A 42 -16.48 10.04 -15.55
C GLY A 42 -16.74 8.54 -15.51
N MET A 43 -16.41 7.84 -14.42
CA MET A 43 -16.72 6.42 -14.29
C MET A 43 -18.19 6.20 -13.98
N SER A 44 -18.82 5.24 -14.67
CA SER A 44 -20.18 4.78 -14.37
C SER A 44 -20.22 3.95 -13.09
N ALA A 45 -21.40 3.78 -12.50
CA ALA A 45 -21.56 2.97 -11.28
C ALA A 45 -21.03 1.53 -11.45
N GLY A 46 -21.27 0.90 -12.61
CA GLY A 46 -20.76 -0.44 -12.91
C GLY A 46 -19.23 -0.48 -13.02
N GLN A 47 -18.61 0.54 -13.62
CA GLN A 47 -17.16 0.66 -13.72
C GLN A 47 -16.52 0.88 -12.34
N ILE A 48 -17.10 1.74 -11.51
CA ILE A 48 -16.67 1.95 -10.12
C ILE A 48 -16.72 0.63 -9.35
N GLY A 49 -17.84 -0.10 -9.44
CA GLY A 49 -17.98 -1.42 -8.82
C GLY A 49 -16.89 -2.39 -9.25
N ALA A 50 -16.59 -2.47 -10.55
CA ALA A 50 -15.53 -3.33 -11.07
C ALA A 50 -14.13 -2.92 -10.57
N ILE A 51 -13.82 -1.62 -10.58
CA ILE A 51 -12.54 -1.08 -10.09
C ILE A 51 -12.33 -1.43 -8.62
N LEU A 52 -13.34 -1.23 -7.78
CA LEU A 52 -13.25 -1.48 -6.35
C LEU A 52 -13.23 -2.98 -6.01
N ALA A 53 -13.95 -3.81 -6.77
CA ALA A 53 -14.03 -5.25 -6.53
C ALA A 53 -12.76 -6.00 -6.95
N LEU A 54 -12.13 -5.60 -8.06
CA LEU A 54 -10.97 -6.30 -8.62
C LEU A 54 -9.84 -6.54 -7.61
N PRO A 55 -9.31 -5.54 -6.88
CA PRO A 55 -8.26 -5.79 -5.89
C PRO A 55 -8.70 -6.68 -4.73
N LEU A 56 -9.99 -6.66 -4.36
CA LEU A 56 -10.51 -7.55 -3.32
C LEU A 56 -10.49 -9.01 -3.78
N LEU A 57 -10.73 -9.27 -5.06
CA LEU A 57 -10.57 -10.60 -5.66
C LEU A 57 -9.09 -11.02 -5.71
N LEU A 58 -8.20 -10.10 -6.11
CA LEU A 58 -6.76 -10.37 -6.17
C LEU A 58 -6.13 -10.59 -4.78
N ARG A 59 -6.75 -10.04 -3.72
CA ARG A 59 -6.28 -10.16 -2.34
C ARG A 59 -6.07 -11.59 -1.87
N ALA A 60 -6.89 -12.53 -2.35
CA ALA A 60 -6.76 -13.95 -2.02
C ALA A 60 -5.37 -14.52 -2.39
N PHE A 61 -4.74 -13.95 -3.42
CA PHE A 61 -3.41 -14.35 -3.91
C PHE A 61 -2.31 -13.40 -3.46
N SER A 62 -2.59 -12.09 -3.42
CA SER A 62 -1.57 -11.08 -3.11
C SER A 62 -0.98 -11.27 -1.71
N GLY A 63 -1.78 -11.69 -0.73
CA GLY A 63 -1.33 -11.97 0.64
C GLY A 63 -0.20 -13.02 0.68
N PRO A 64 -0.48 -14.29 0.35
CA PRO A 64 0.54 -15.36 0.36
C PRO A 64 1.75 -15.04 -0.51
N VAL A 65 1.53 -14.51 -1.72
CA VAL A 65 2.63 -14.18 -2.66
C VAL A 65 3.54 -13.10 -2.08
N SER A 66 2.96 -12.05 -1.47
CA SER A 66 3.76 -10.98 -0.86
C SER A 66 4.57 -11.43 0.34
N GLY A 67 4.06 -12.38 1.13
CA GLY A 67 4.79 -13.01 2.23
C GLY A 67 6.00 -13.81 1.74
N LEU A 68 5.76 -14.76 0.82
CA LEU A 68 6.83 -15.58 0.22
C LEU A 68 7.90 -14.71 -0.47
N TRP A 69 7.48 -13.64 -1.14
CA TRP A 69 8.40 -12.69 -1.75
C TRP A 69 9.22 -11.92 -0.70
N ALA A 70 8.58 -11.45 0.38
CA ALA A 70 9.23 -10.71 1.45
C ALA A 70 10.23 -11.57 2.24
N ASP A 71 9.97 -12.86 2.41
CA ASP A 71 10.85 -13.79 3.12
C ASP A 71 12.23 -13.96 2.45
N ASN A 72 12.34 -13.67 1.15
CA ASN A 72 13.61 -13.69 0.43
C ASN A 72 14.53 -12.49 0.75
N PHE A 73 14.06 -11.50 1.50
CA PHE A 73 14.86 -10.31 1.84
C PHE A 73 15.55 -10.45 3.19
N ARG A 74 16.85 -10.14 3.22
CA ARG A 74 17.64 -10.08 4.47
C ARG A 74 17.09 -9.05 5.48
N LEU A 75 16.38 -8.03 5.00
CA LEU A 75 15.83 -6.93 5.81
C LEU A 75 14.32 -6.79 5.54
N TYR A 76 13.48 -7.05 6.52
CA TYR A 76 12.01 -6.93 6.43
C TYR A 76 11.51 -5.54 6.00
N ARG A 77 12.27 -4.48 6.28
CA ARG A 77 11.93 -3.11 5.85
C ARG A 77 12.00 -2.91 4.34
N THR A 78 12.84 -3.66 3.64
CA THR A 78 13.06 -3.50 2.19
C THR A 78 11.80 -3.79 1.37
N PRO A 79 11.13 -4.95 1.54
CA PRO A 79 9.89 -5.22 0.81
C PRO A 79 8.77 -4.24 1.17
N ILE A 80 8.67 -3.81 2.44
CA ILE A 80 7.69 -2.81 2.89
C ILE A 80 7.87 -1.47 2.16
N ILE A 81 9.11 -0.96 2.10
CA ILE A 81 9.42 0.29 1.39
C ILE A 81 9.11 0.15 -0.10
N GLY A 82 9.47 -0.98 -0.71
CA GLY A 82 9.18 -1.26 -2.12
C GLY A 82 7.68 -1.22 -2.40
N LEU A 83 6.87 -1.93 -1.59
CA LEU A 83 5.41 -1.93 -1.71
C LEU A 83 4.80 -0.53 -1.50
N ALA A 84 5.28 0.22 -0.51
CA ALA A 84 4.80 1.57 -0.23
C ALA A 84 5.08 2.53 -1.41
N LEU A 85 6.30 2.48 -1.96
CA LEU A 85 6.68 3.29 -3.11
C LEU A 85 5.88 2.89 -4.35
N CYS A 86 5.78 1.60 -4.67
CA CYS A 86 5.00 1.12 -5.80
C CYS A 86 3.52 1.52 -5.69
N GLY A 87 2.89 1.27 -4.53
CA GLY A 87 1.50 1.62 -4.32
C GLY A 87 1.24 3.13 -4.39
N GLY A 88 2.14 3.94 -3.82
CA GLY A 88 2.08 5.40 -3.93
C GLY A 88 2.24 5.88 -5.38
N CYS A 89 3.19 5.31 -6.14
CA CYS A 89 3.38 5.61 -7.55
C CYS A 89 2.14 5.25 -8.38
N PHE A 90 1.53 4.09 -8.17
CA PHE A 90 0.32 3.72 -8.90
C PHE A 90 -0.85 4.66 -8.60
N TYR A 91 -1.04 5.06 -7.33
CA TYR A 91 -2.02 6.10 -7.00
C TYR A 91 -1.71 7.45 -7.66
N ALA A 92 -0.45 7.87 -7.68
CA ALA A 92 -0.04 9.10 -8.34
C ALA A 92 -0.31 9.04 -9.85
N LEU A 93 -0.03 7.91 -10.51
CA LEU A 93 -0.29 7.70 -11.93
C LEU A 93 -1.78 7.76 -12.28
N MET A 94 -2.69 7.47 -11.34
CA MET A 94 -4.13 7.65 -11.58
C MET A 94 -4.50 9.10 -11.86
N SER A 95 -3.75 10.08 -11.33
CA SER A 95 -3.98 11.51 -11.64
C SER A 95 -3.73 11.85 -13.12
N LEU A 96 -2.99 11.00 -13.84
CA LEU A 96 -2.73 11.17 -15.28
C LEU A 96 -3.81 10.56 -16.17
N GLY A 97 -4.85 9.93 -15.60
CA GLY A 97 -5.93 9.29 -16.38
C GLY A 97 -6.73 10.27 -17.24
N ASP A 98 -6.67 11.57 -16.93
CA ASP A 98 -7.31 12.59 -17.75
C ASP A 98 -6.64 12.78 -19.12
N LEU A 99 -5.36 12.45 -19.24
CA LEU A 99 -4.61 12.50 -20.50
C LEU A 99 -5.07 11.45 -21.51
N PHE A 100 -5.79 10.41 -21.07
CA PHE A 100 -6.21 9.29 -21.92
C PHE A 100 -7.72 8.98 -21.80
N PRO A 101 -8.62 9.85 -22.30
CA PRO A 101 -10.06 9.69 -22.09
C PRO A 101 -10.63 8.35 -22.57
N THR A 102 -10.16 7.82 -23.70
CA THR A 102 -10.63 6.56 -24.29
C THR A 102 -10.15 5.31 -23.54
N ALA A 103 -9.00 5.38 -22.88
CA ALA A 103 -8.39 4.27 -22.13
C ALA A 103 -8.51 4.47 -20.60
N ARG A 104 -9.25 5.47 -20.14
CA ARG A 104 -9.31 5.85 -18.73
C ARG A 104 -9.80 4.73 -17.82
N PHE A 105 -10.86 4.03 -18.22
CA PHE A 105 -11.41 2.93 -17.44
C PHE A 105 -10.40 1.79 -17.21
N PRO A 106 -9.80 1.16 -18.24
CA PRO A 106 -8.81 0.11 -18.01
C PRO A 106 -7.55 0.61 -17.28
N ILE A 107 -7.16 1.88 -17.46
CA ILE A 107 -6.06 2.49 -16.69
C ILE A 107 -6.40 2.53 -15.20
N TYR A 108 -7.57 3.05 -14.82
CA TYR A 108 -7.98 3.09 -13.41
C TYR A 108 -8.17 1.70 -12.82
N LEU A 109 -8.75 0.76 -13.60
CA LEU A 109 -8.90 -0.63 -13.19
C LEU A 109 -7.55 -1.26 -12.83
N GLY A 110 -6.56 -1.15 -13.72
CA GLY A 110 -5.23 -1.72 -13.51
C GLY A 110 -4.45 -1.02 -12.39
N LEU A 111 -4.39 0.31 -12.43
CA LEU A 111 -3.61 1.09 -11.46
C LEU A 111 -4.19 0.96 -10.05
N PHE A 112 -5.51 1.04 -9.88
CA PHE A 112 -6.14 0.89 -8.57
C PHE A 112 -5.94 -0.54 -8.03
N ALA A 113 -6.07 -1.56 -8.89
CA ALA A 113 -5.83 -2.95 -8.49
C ALA A 113 -4.40 -3.15 -7.99
N LEU A 114 -3.41 -2.63 -8.71
CA LEU A 114 -2.00 -2.70 -8.31
C LEU A 114 -1.71 -1.89 -7.05
N ALA A 115 -2.20 -0.64 -6.97
CA ALA A 115 -2.02 0.24 -5.82
C ALA A 115 -2.56 -0.39 -4.54
N PHE A 116 -3.82 -0.85 -4.59
CA PHE A 116 -4.50 -1.43 -3.44
C PHE A 116 -3.89 -2.77 -3.03
N SER A 117 -3.45 -3.59 -4.00
CA SER A 117 -2.74 -4.84 -3.70
C SER A 117 -1.42 -4.57 -2.96
N CYS A 118 -0.63 -3.58 -3.43
CA CYS A 118 0.59 -3.18 -2.73
C CYS A 118 0.28 -2.71 -1.30
N MET A 119 -0.71 -1.82 -1.12
CA MET A 119 -1.03 -1.25 0.18
C MET A 119 -1.54 -2.29 1.18
N THR A 120 -2.39 -3.21 0.73
CA THR A 120 -2.94 -4.25 1.61
C THR A 120 -1.93 -5.33 1.97
N SER A 121 -0.89 -5.55 1.17
CA SER A 121 0.24 -6.43 1.50
C SER A 121 1.19 -5.84 2.55
N ILE A 122 1.17 -4.52 2.77
CA ILE A 122 2.03 -3.89 3.78
C ILE A 122 1.58 -4.24 5.19
N ALA A 123 0.26 -4.27 5.46
CA ALA A 123 -0.32 -4.54 6.78
C ALA A 123 0.21 -5.82 7.46
N PRO A 124 0.15 -7.01 6.83
CA PRO A 124 0.67 -8.22 7.46
C PRO A 124 2.20 -8.20 7.67
N LEU A 125 2.95 -7.55 6.77
CA LEU A 125 4.40 -7.42 6.90
C LEU A 125 4.82 -6.47 8.01
N ILE A 126 4.05 -5.39 8.22
CA ILE A 126 4.32 -4.46 9.32
C ILE A 126 3.94 -5.06 10.67
N ASP A 127 2.88 -5.86 10.73
CA ASP A 127 2.46 -6.55 11.96
C ASP A 127 3.52 -7.59 12.36
N SER A 128 4.02 -8.40 11.42
CA SER A 128 5.08 -9.38 11.70
C SER A 128 6.38 -8.71 12.15
N MET A 129 6.77 -7.59 11.51
CA MET A 129 7.92 -6.80 11.93
C MET A 129 7.74 -6.21 13.34
N THR A 130 6.53 -5.75 13.67
CA THR A 130 6.22 -5.19 15.00
C THR A 130 6.26 -6.27 16.07
N MET A 131 5.75 -7.45 15.80
CA MET A 131 5.83 -8.61 16.71
C MET A 131 7.29 -9.03 16.95
N GLN A 132 8.13 -9.07 15.91
CA GLN A 132 9.56 -9.35 16.05
C GLN A 132 10.30 -8.29 16.89
N LEU A 133 9.91 -7.02 16.75
CA LEU A 133 10.46 -5.94 17.57
C LEU A 133 10.02 -6.07 19.03
N SER A 134 8.75 -6.40 19.30
CA SER A 134 8.24 -6.62 20.65
C SER A 134 9.01 -7.72 21.39
N MET A 135 9.26 -8.85 20.71
CA MET A 135 10.03 -9.96 21.29
C MET A 135 11.47 -9.58 21.61
N LYS A 136 12.09 -8.69 20.82
CA LYS A 136 13.46 -8.21 21.09
C LYS A 136 13.55 -7.24 22.26
N GLU A 137 12.47 -6.53 22.52
CA GLU A 137 12.35 -5.54 23.60
C GLU A 137 11.75 -6.15 24.87
N GLU A 138 11.58 -7.49 24.92
CA GLU A 138 11.05 -8.26 26.06
C GLU A 138 9.65 -7.82 26.55
N PHE A 139 8.87 -7.17 25.68
CA PHE A 139 7.45 -6.91 25.94
C PHE A 139 6.65 -8.20 25.71
N THR A 140 6.25 -8.86 26.82
CA THR A 140 5.35 -10.03 26.86
C THR A 140 3.89 -9.64 26.83
#